data_AF-A0A2N2FFH9-F1
#
_entry.id   AF-A0A2N2FFH9-F1
#
_cell.length_a   1.000
_cell.length_b   1.000
_cell.length_c   1.000
_cell.angle_alpha   90.00
_cell.angle_beta   90.00
_cell.angle_gamma   90.00
#
_symmetry.space_group_name_H-M   'P 1'
#
loop_
_entity.id
_entity.type
_entity.pdbx_description
1 polymer ?
#
loop_
_entity_poly.entity_id
_entity_poly.type
_entity_poly.pdbx_seq_one_letter_code
_entity_poly.pdbx_strand_id
1 'polypeptide(L)'
;MNAENQDVVPDPEPLAKPGLVGTFTLGLAVWGREMRRILTGQAKRHEVRQLEARLREEMAVLARLDGSGATPGPERELCLKQVEMLKAEIARLRREEEATEPRQ
;
A
#
# COMPACT_ATOMS: atom_id res chain seq x y z
N MET A 1 37.16 -16.42 64.55
CA MET A 1 37.30 -15.20 63.73
C MET A 1 36.83 -15.57 62.34
N ASN A 2 35.68 -15.05 61.94
CA ASN A 2 34.95 -15.48 60.73
C ASN A 2 35.63 -14.92 59.48
N ALA A 3 35.88 -15.78 58.50
CA ALA A 3 36.30 -15.37 57.16
C ALA A 3 35.06 -14.92 56.39
N GLU A 4 34.95 -13.61 56.19
CA GLU A 4 33.91 -12.96 55.42
C GLU A 4 34.11 -13.28 53.93
N ASN A 5 33.27 -14.16 53.39
CA ASN A 5 33.17 -14.40 51.95
C ASN A 5 32.63 -13.11 51.31
N GLN A 6 33.52 -12.35 50.69
CA GLN A 6 33.17 -11.18 49.91
C GLN A 6 32.61 -11.67 48.56
N ASP A 7 31.29 -11.79 48.51
CA ASP A 7 30.54 -12.05 47.28
C ASP A 7 30.74 -10.84 46.36
N VAL A 8 31.70 -10.93 45.44
CA VAL A 8 31.95 -9.92 44.42
C VAL A 8 30.80 -10.01 43.43
N VAL A 9 29.75 -9.22 43.67
CA VAL A 9 28.67 -8.99 42.70
C VAL A 9 29.32 -8.41 41.44
N PRO A 10 29.28 -9.10 40.29
CA PRO A 10 29.81 -8.54 39.06
C PRO A 10 28.96 -7.33 38.66
N ASP A 11 29.63 -6.20 38.49
CA ASP A 11 29.08 -4.94 37.99
C ASP A 11 28.32 -5.22 36.66
N PRO A 12 27.06 -4.79 36.49
CA PRO A 12 26.35 -5.01 35.24
C PRO A 12 27.06 -4.23 34.12
N GLU A 13 27.71 -4.98 33.23
CA GLU A 13 28.28 -4.50 31.96
C GLU A 13 27.41 -3.40 31.34
N PRO A 14 27.97 -2.22 31.00
CA PRO A 14 27.21 -1.17 30.37
C PRO A 14 26.78 -1.67 28.99
N LEU A 15 25.49 -1.98 28.83
CA LEU A 15 24.84 -2.31 27.55
C LEU A 15 25.46 -1.45 26.44
N ALA A 16 26.31 -2.08 25.63
CA ALA A 16 27.15 -1.41 24.66
C ALA A 16 26.25 -0.55 23.75
N LYS A 17 26.38 0.78 23.89
CA LYS A 17 25.69 1.73 23.01
C LYS A 17 26.03 1.34 21.58
N PRO A 18 25.04 1.23 20.67
CA PRO A 18 25.32 0.85 19.29
C PRO A 18 26.35 1.83 18.72
N GLY A 19 27.51 1.32 18.30
CA GLY A 19 28.56 2.14 17.70
C GLY A 19 28.08 2.87 16.46
N LEU A 20 28.94 3.70 15.84
CA LEU A 20 28.61 4.45 14.62
C LEU A 20 27.98 3.58 13.52
N VAL A 21 28.51 2.37 13.33
CA VAL A 21 27.97 1.38 12.39
C VAL A 21 26.57 0.91 12.81
N GLY A 22 26.34 0.66 14.10
CA GLY A 22 25.03 0.27 14.63
C GLY A 22 23.97 1.38 14.55
N THR A 23 24.38 2.64 14.69
CA THR A 23 23.49 3.80 14.50
C THR A 23 23.13 3.99 13.03
N PHE A 24 24.11 3.81 12.13
CA PHE A 24 23.90 3.90 10.69
C PHE A 24 22.96 2.80 10.16
N THR A 25 23.15 1.54 10.60
CA THR A 25 22.26 0.44 10.21
C THR A 25 20.84 0.64 10.73
N LEU A 26 20.68 1.17 11.94
CA LEU A 26 19.37 1.54 12.49
C LEU A 26 18.68 2.60 11.63
N GLY A 27 19.42 3.65 11.24
CA GLY A 27 18.94 4.69 10.34
C GLY A 27 18.50 4.14 8.98
N LEU A 28 19.29 3.24 8.40
CA LEU A 28 18.98 2.60 7.12
C LEU A 28 17.72 1.72 7.20
N ALA A 29 17.53 1.01 8.32
CA ALA A 29 16.37 0.16 8.54
C ALA A 29 15.06 0.96 8.70
N VAL A 30 15.12 2.12 9.36
CA VAL A 30 13.98 3.05 9.44
C VAL A 30 13.69 3.66 8.07
N TRP A 31 14.73 4.14 7.38
CA TRP A 31 14.58 4.71 6.04
C TRP A 31 14.00 3.73 5.03
N GLY A 32 14.48 2.48 5.00
CA GLY A 32 13.95 1.45 4.11
C GLY A 32 12.48 1.10 4.39
N ARG A 33 12.06 1.14 5.66
CA ARG A 33 10.65 0.96 6.05
C ARG A 33 9.76 2.07 5.53
N GLU A 34 10.21 3.32 5.64
CA GLU A 34 9.47 4.48 5.15
C GLU A 34 9.41 4.49 3.62
N MET A 35 10.53 4.20 2.95
CA MET A 35 10.55 4.03 1.49
C MET A 35 9.59 2.93 1.02
N ARG A 36 9.53 1.81 1.74
CA ARG A 36 8.57 0.74 1.43
C ARG A 36 7.13 1.22 1.55
N ARG A 37 6.81 2.04 2.57
CA ARG A 37 5.49 2.64 2.76
C ARG A 37 5.13 3.60 1.62
N ILE A 38 6.07 4.43 1.19
CA ILE A 38 5.89 5.36 0.07
C ILE A 38 5.65 4.58 -1.22
N LEU A 39 6.47 3.57 -1.50
CA LEU A 39 6.36 2.76 -2.72
C LEU A 39 5.04 1.98 -2.78
N THR A 40 4.58 1.40 -1.68
CA THR A 40 3.30 0.67 -1.67
C THR A 40 2.11 1.62 -1.84
N GLY A 41 2.16 2.83 -1.28
CA GLY A 41 1.13 3.85 -1.52
C GLY A 41 1.08 4.29 -2.98
N GLN A 42 2.24 4.55 -3.59
CA GLN A 42 2.34 4.91 -5.01
C GLN A 42 1.84 3.80 -5.94
N ALA A 43 2.17 2.53 -5.64
CA ALA A 43 1.71 1.38 -6.41
C ALA A 43 0.17 1.26 -6.39
N LYS A 44 -0.47 1.42 -5.23
CA LYS A 44 -1.94 1.42 -5.10
C LYS A 44 -2.58 2.55 -5.92
N ARG A 45 -2.03 3.76 -5.82
CA ARG A 45 -2.50 4.91 -6.63
C ARG A 45 -2.36 4.68 -8.13
N HIS A 46 -1.27 4.02 -8.54
CA HIS A 46 -1.06 3.66 -9.95
C HIS A 46 -2.10 2.63 -10.43
N GLU A 47 -2.39 1.62 -9.61
CA GLU A 47 -3.43 0.62 -9.90
C GLU A 47 -4.81 1.27 -10.11
N VAL A 48 -5.19 2.20 -9.21
CA VAL A 48 -6.44 2.96 -9.36
C VAL A 48 -6.47 3.76 -10.67
N ARG A 49 -5.38 4.48 -10.99
CA ARG A 49 -5.29 5.24 -12.26
C ARG A 49 -5.41 4.34 -13.49
N GLN A 50 -4.84 3.15 -13.45
CA GLN A 50 -4.93 2.19 -14.55
C GLN A 50 -6.37 1.68 -14.73
N LEU A 51 -7.07 1.38 -13.63
CA LEU A 51 -8.48 0.98 -13.67
C LEU A 51 -9.37 2.12 -14.18
N GLU A 52 -9.10 3.37 -13.79
CA GLU A 52 -9.81 4.55 -14.31
C GLU A 52 -9.57 4.78 -15.81
N ALA A 53 -8.38 4.48 -16.32
CA ALA A 53 -8.10 4.52 -17.76
C ALA A 53 -8.94 3.47 -18.51
N ARG A 54 -8.95 2.21 -18.02
CA ARG A 54 -9.78 1.15 -18.59
C ARG A 54 -11.27 1.46 -18.53
N LEU A 55 -11.74 2.04 -17.42
CA LEU A 55 -13.14 2.46 -17.30
C LEU A 55 -13.52 3.51 -18.36
N ARG A 56 -12.64 4.47 -18.65
CA ARG A 56 -12.86 5.47 -19.71
C ARG A 56 -12.93 4.82 -21.09
N GLU A 57 -12.07 3.84 -21.35
CA GLU A 57 -12.08 3.09 -22.61
C GLU A 57 -13.39 2.32 -22.80
N GLU A 58 -13.83 1.58 -21.77
CA GLU A 58 -15.09 0.83 -21.81
C GLU A 58 -16.31 1.75 -21.96
N MET A 59 -16.34 2.89 -21.25
CA MET A 59 -17.41 3.88 -21.43
C MET A 59 -17.43 4.46 -22.85
N ALA A 60 -16.27 4.65 -23.49
CA ALA A 60 -16.20 5.08 -24.88
C ALA A 60 -16.67 3.99 -25.85
N VAL A 61 -16.39 2.71 -25.57
CA VAL A 61 -16.95 1.58 -26.32
C VAL A 61 -18.47 1.56 -26.20
N LEU A 62 -19.00 1.66 -24.99
CA LEU A 62 -20.45 1.69 -24.74
C LEU A 62 -21.13 2.84 -25.50
N ALA A 63 -20.56 4.04 -25.45
CA ALA A 63 -21.09 5.19 -26.18
C ALA A 63 -21.11 4.98 -27.70
N ARG A 64 -20.09 4.30 -28.26
CA ARG A 64 -20.06 3.93 -29.68
C ARG A 64 -21.13 2.88 -30.02
N LEU A 65 -21.35 1.90 -29.14
CA LEU A 65 -22.39 0.89 -29.31
C LEU A 65 -23.79 1.53 -29.26
N ASP A 66 -24.04 2.41 -28.28
CA ASP A 66 -25.31 3.13 -28.15
C ASP A 66 -25.56 4.09 -29.33
N GLY A 67 -24.52 4.72 -29.86
CA GLY A 67 -24.59 5.63 -31.02
C GLY A 67 -24.71 4.93 -32.38
N SER A 68 -24.50 3.61 -32.46
CA SER A 68 -24.50 2.86 -33.73
C SER A 68 -25.90 2.64 -34.31
N GLY A 69 -26.96 2.96 -33.57
CA GLY A 69 -28.35 2.72 -33.97
C GLY A 69 -28.71 1.22 -34.08
N ALA A 70 -27.80 0.32 -33.72
CA ALA A 70 -28.04 -1.11 -33.67
C ALA A 70 -28.84 -1.50 -32.42
N THR A 71 -29.67 -2.53 -32.54
CA THR A 71 -30.41 -3.11 -31.41
C THR A 71 -29.43 -3.54 -30.31
N PRO A 72 -29.73 -3.30 -29.01
CA PRO A 72 -28.88 -3.73 -27.91
C PRO A 72 -28.50 -5.21 -28.03
N GLY A 73 -27.21 -5.47 -28.27
CA GLY A 73 -26.64 -6.81 -28.42
C GLY A 73 -25.94 -7.30 -27.15
N PRO A 74 -25.53 -8.58 -27.11
CA PRO A 74 -24.79 -9.18 -26.00
C PRO A 74 -23.47 -8.43 -25.68
N GLU A 75 -22.86 -7.78 -26.67
CA GLU A 75 -21.65 -6.96 -26.51
C GLU A 75 -21.89 -5.74 -25.62
N ARG A 76 -23.09 -5.15 -25.72
CA ARG A 76 -23.49 -4.01 -24.89
C ARG A 76 -23.67 -4.42 -23.44
N GLU A 77 -24.33 -5.56 -23.20
CA GLU A 77 -24.50 -6.10 -21.85
C GLU A 77 -23.17 -6.46 -21.20
N LEU A 78 -22.25 -7.04 -21.98
CA LEU A 78 -20.90 -7.34 -21.50
C LEU A 78 -20.17 -6.05 -21.09
N CYS A 79 -20.18 -5.02 -21.94
CA CYS A 79 -19.55 -3.74 -21.66
C CYS A 79 -20.15 -3.06 -20.42
N LEU A 80 -21.47 -3.13 -20.23
CA LEU A 80 -22.13 -2.64 -19.01
C LEU A 80 -21.66 -3.37 -17.75
N LYS A 81 -21.60 -4.70 -17.78
CA LYS A 81 -21.09 -5.50 -16.64
C LYS A 81 -19.63 -5.17 -16.34
N GLN A 82 -18.81 -4.97 -17.37
CA GLN A 82 -17.40 -4.57 -17.22
C GLN A 82 -17.28 -3.18 -16.58
N VAL A 83 -18.10 -2.21 -17.01
CA VAL A 83 -18.17 -0.87 -16.42
C VAL A 83 -18.57 -0.93 -14.94
N GLU A 84 -19.59 -1.72 -14.59
CA GLU A 84 -20.05 -1.89 -13.20
C GLU A 84 -18.97 -2.51 -12.32
N MET A 85 -18.35 -3.59 -12.80
CA MET A 85 -17.24 -4.26 -12.11
C MET A 85 -16.07 -3.29 -11.86
N LEU A 86 -15.65 -2.54 -12.88
CA LEU A 86 -14.55 -1.57 -12.76
C LEU A 86 -14.87 -0.46 -11.76
N LYS A 87 -16.11 0.07 -11.79
CA LYS A 87 -16.56 1.08 -10.82
C LYS A 87 -16.53 0.53 -9.38
N ALA A 88 -17.01 -0.69 -9.18
CA ALA A 88 -17.03 -1.33 -7.86
C ALA A 88 -15.60 -1.53 -7.32
N GLU A 89 -14.69 -1.97 -8.17
CA GLU A 89 -13.29 -2.22 -7.79
C GLU A 89 -12.53 -0.92 -7.48
N ILE A 90 -12.68 0.12 -8.31
CA ILE A 90 -12.11 1.45 -8.03
C ILE A 90 -12.64 1.99 -6.69
N ALA A 91 -13.95 1.85 -6.43
CA ALA A 91 -14.55 2.29 -5.18
C ALA A 91 -14.02 1.49 -3.97
N ARG A 92 -13.75 0.19 -4.13
CA ARG A 92 -13.11 -0.64 -3.10
C ARG A 92 -11.69 -0.15 -2.79
N LEU A 93 -10.87 0.02 -3.82
CA LEU A 93 -9.48 0.46 -3.68
C LEU A 93 -9.35 1.86 -3.08
N ARG A 94 -10.25 2.79 -3.44
CA ARG A 94 -10.28 4.13 -2.84
C ARG A 94 -10.65 4.09 -1.35
N ARG A 95 -11.62 3.26 -0.95
CA ARG A 95 -11.94 3.06 0.48
C ARG A 95 -10.77 2.44 1.24
N GLU A 96 -10.05 1.52 0.63
CA GLU A 96 -8.83 0.96 1.22
C GLU A 96 -7.72 2.01 1.35
N GLU A 97 -7.57 2.91 0.37
CA GLU A 97 -6.65 4.05 0.45
C GLU A 97 -7.02 4.98 1.63
N GLU A 98 -8.28 5.41 1.72
CA GLU A 98 -8.79 6.25 2.80
C GLU A 98 -8.63 5.60 4.19
N ALA A 99 -8.77 4.28 4.28
CA ALA A 99 -8.59 3.53 5.53
C ALA A 99 -7.12 3.34 5.91
N THR A 100 -6.20 3.38 4.94
CA THR A 100 -4.75 3.19 5.17
C THR A 100 -4.02 4.52 5.39
N GLU A 101 -4.60 5.65 4.97
CA GLU A 101 -4.08 6.99 5.26
C GLU A 101 -4.52 7.45 6.66
N PRO A 102 -3.60 7.64 7.63
CA PRO A 102 -3.97 8.26 8.89
C PRO A 102 -4.41 9.70 8.63
N ARG A 103 -5.59 10.09 9.13
CA ARG A 103 -6.03 11.50 9.19
C ARG A 103 -4.89 12.31 9.81
N GLN A 104 -4.25 13.16 9.01
CA GLN A 104 -3.37 14.21 9.53
C GLN A 104 -4.21 15.34 10.11
#